data_AF-A0A1W1BZ69-F1
#
_entry.id   AF-A0A1W1BZ69-F1
#
_cell.length_a   1.000
_cell.length_b   1.000
_cell.length_c   1.000
_cell.angle_alpha   90.00
_cell.angle_beta   90.00
_cell.angle_gamma   90.00
#
_symmetry.space_group_name_H-M   'P 1'
#
loop_
_entity.id
_entity.type
_entity.pdbx_description
1 polymer ?
#
loop_
_entity_poly.entity_id
_entity_poly.type
_entity_poly.pdbx_seq_one_letter_code
_entity_poly.pdbx_strand_id
1 'polypeptide(L)'
;MLYYYAYTGHKIGLDRVKKAASLIKELESNGIECRLLVNDFRAGLAAREFGIADSITIETIQDIDAIAQMGNSVIIDSPEDDHGRLEKYCNEFHAVFVWRQSAEDRVRFSETILDGVAVDKVYEEASNTEKVERKLFFLNDADYDKILLNHASLFTDKGLELLLGHYFFVKYEDDLARIFNILHESEEYMELIQSSQTIITSSLQTAFEAKMSGANVYFLNLLKIDETQLRYLEFNGIDVLQTIEEIDFKQNGIDTSFNQLEKIVQDILQKLN
;
A
#
# COMPACT_ATOMS: atom_id res chain seq x y z
N MET A 1 4.87 12.94 -20.25
CA MET A 1 5.50 12.42 -19.02
C MET A 1 4.52 12.60 -17.88
N LEU A 2 4.29 11.54 -17.13
CA LEU A 2 3.51 11.53 -15.90
C LEU A 2 4.47 11.30 -14.72
N TYR A 3 4.20 11.93 -13.57
CA TYR A 3 4.92 11.66 -12.33
C TYR A 3 3.95 11.17 -11.27
N TYR A 4 4.31 10.15 -10.51
CA TYR A 4 3.54 9.71 -9.35
C TYR A 4 4.33 10.06 -8.09
N TYR A 5 3.82 10.94 -7.24
CA TYR A 5 4.39 11.23 -5.93
C TYR A 5 3.73 10.37 -4.86
N ALA A 6 4.51 9.52 -4.19
CA ALA A 6 4.08 8.68 -3.09
C ALA A 6 4.75 9.15 -1.78
N TYR A 7 3.95 9.65 -0.83
CA TYR A 7 4.44 10.00 0.49
C TYR A 7 4.63 8.75 1.36
N THR A 8 5.81 8.64 1.93
CA THR A 8 6.30 7.46 2.65
C THR A 8 7.15 7.87 3.85
N GLY A 9 7.58 6.88 4.61
CA GLY A 9 8.59 7.06 5.64
C GLY A 9 8.48 6.03 6.74
N HIS A 10 9.45 6.08 7.65
CA HIS A 10 9.62 5.14 8.77
C HIS A 10 8.48 5.12 9.80
N LYS A 11 7.46 5.98 9.66
CA LYS A 11 6.23 5.96 10.49
C LYS A 11 4.97 5.55 9.71
N ILE A 12 5.08 5.51 8.38
CA ILE A 12 3.92 5.41 7.47
C ILE A 12 3.97 4.09 6.72
N GLY A 13 5.16 3.67 6.31
CA GLY A 13 5.39 2.48 5.52
C GLY A 13 5.33 2.72 4.02
N LEU A 14 5.01 1.68 3.25
CA LEU A 14 5.12 1.65 1.78
C LEU A 14 3.81 1.37 1.06
N ASP A 15 2.65 1.34 1.74
CA ASP A 15 1.34 1.12 1.11
C ASP A 15 1.13 1.98 -0.16
N ARG A 16 1.52 3.26 -0.11
CA ARG A 16 1.42 4.17 -1.27
C ARG A 16 2.38 3.82 -2.41
N VAL A 17 3.57 3.30 -2.09
CA VAL A 17 4.54 2.84 -3.10
C VAL A 17 4.08 1.54 -3.76
N LYS A 18 3.54 0.60 -2.98
CA LYS A 18 2.97 -0.64 -3.51
C LYS A 18 1.81 -0.35 -4.48
N LYS A 19 0.91 0.56 -4.08
CA LYS A 19 -0.17 1.08 -4.94
C LYS A 19 0.37 1.80 -6.18
N ALA A 20 1.39 2.66 -6.02
CA ALA A 20 2.03 3.36 -7.12
C ALA A 20 2.66 2.39 -8.12
N ALA A 21 3.34 1.35 -7.64
CA ALA A 21 4.00 0.35 -8.47
C ALA A 21 3.01 -0.37 -9.39
N SER A 22 1.89 -0.82 -8.82
CA SER A 22 0.77 -1.41 -9.56
C SER A 22 0.25 -0.46 -10.66
N LEU A 23 -0.02 0.80 -10.29
CA LEU A 23 -0.58 1.77 -11.24
C LEU A 23 0.40 2.16 -12.34
N ILE A 24 1.67 2.40 -11.99
CA ILE A 24 2.72 2.76 -12.95
C ILE A 24 2.88 1.64 -13.99
N LYS A 25 2.98 0.38 -13.55
CA LYS A 25 3.12 -0.77 -14.46
C LYS A 25 1.98 -0.87 -15.46
N GLU A 26 0.74 -0.65 -15.02
CA GLU A 26 -0.43 -0.66 -15.92
C GLU A 26 -0.48 0.58 -16.82
N LEU A 27 -0.05 1.75 -16.36
CA LEU A 27 0.06 2.95 -17.20
C LEU A 27 1.12 2.79 -18.29
N GLU A 28 2.28 2.23 -17.94
CA GLU A 28 3.36 1.94 -18.88
C GLU A 28 2.96 0.91 -19.94
N SER A 29 2.18 -0.11 -19.56
CA SER A 29 1.62 -1.08 -20.52
C SER A 29 0.66 -0.44 -21.52
N ASN A 30 0.05 0.70 -21.16
CA ASN A 30 -0.79 1.54 -22.01
C ASN A 30 0.00 2.66 -22.73
N GLY A 31 1.33 2.63 -22.68
CA GLY A 31 2.21 3.56 -23.40
C GLY A 31 2.41 4.91 -22.70
N ILE A 32 2.02 5.04 -21.43
CA ILE A 32 2.25 6.25 -20.63
C ILE A 32 3.55 6.11 -19.84
N GLU A 33 4.56 6.89 -20.21
CA GLU A 33 5.79 6.98 -19.40
C GLU A 33 5.48 7.67 -18.06
N CYS A 34 5.67 6.95 -16.97
CA CYS A 34 5.39 7.41 -15.61
C CYS A 34 6.60 7.21 -14.69
N ARG A 35 7.02 8.24 -13.96
CA ARG A 35 8.14 8.17 -13.01
C ARG A 35 7.69 8.30 -11.57
N LEU A 36 8.22 7.45 -10.70
CA LEU A 36 7.96 7.50 -9.26
C LEU A 36 8.79 8.60 -8.59
N LEU A 37 8.12 9.45 -7.81
CA LEU A 37 8.71 10.40 -6.88
C LEU A 37 8.41 9.92 -5.45
N VAL A 38 9.41 9.90 -4.58
CA VAL A 38 9.27 9.53 -3.16
C VAL A 38 9.95 10.57 -2.29
N ASN A 39 9.47 10.75 -1.06
CA ASN A 39 10.09 11.63 -0.07
C ASN A 39 11.17 10.94 0.80
N ASP A 40 11.34 9.63 0.62
CA ASP A 40 12.29 8.81 1.38
C ASP A 40 13.13 7.96 0.44
N PHE A 41 14.45 7.99 0.63
CA PHE A 41 15.38 7.22 -0.20
C PHE A 41 15.20 5.70 -0.06
N ARG A 42 14.88 5.21 1.15
CA ARG A 42 14.67 3.77 1.37
C ARG A 42 13.44 3.26 0.64
N ALA A 43 12.36 4.06 0.59
CA ALA A 43 11.18 3.75 -0.22
C ALA A 43 11.53 3.55 -1.70
N GLY A 44 12.42 4.39 -2.25
CA GLY A 44 12.88 4.25 -3.62
C GLY A 44 13.69 2.96 -3.89
N LEU A 45 14.45 2.49 -2.89
CA LEU A 45 15.12 1.19 -2.99
C LEU A 45 14.13 0.02 -2.95
N ALA A 46 13.20 0.04 -2.00
CA ALA A 46 12.16 -0.99 -1.86
C ALA A 46 11.22 -1.04 -3.08
N ALA A 47 10.96 0.09 -3.73
CA ALA A 47 10.13 0.15 -4.94
C ALA A 47 10.61 -0.79 -6.07
N ARG A 48 11.92 -1.10 -6.11
CA ARG A 48 12.50 -2.03 -7.09
C ARG A 48 11.99 -3.44 -6.96
N GLU A 49 11.68 -3.87 -5.74
CA GLU A 49 11.12 -5.19 -5.45
C GLU A 49 9.71 -5.32 -6.04
N PHE A 50 8.99 -4.19 -6.18
CA PHE A 50 7.68 -4.09 -6.81
C PHE A 50 7.75 -3.75 -8.32
N GLY A 51 8.92 -3.87 -8.93
CA GLY A 51 9.10 -3.70 -10.38
C GLY A 51 9.34 -2.28 -10.87
N ILE A 52 9.51 -1.30 -9.97
CA ILE A 52 9.88 0.07 -10.36
C ILE A 52 11.39 0.15 -10.64
N ALA A 53 11.76 0.49 -11.87
CA ALA A 53 13.16 0.53 -12.27
C ALA A 53 13.95 1.66 -11.59
N ASP A 54 13.38 2.87 -11.57
CA ASP A 54 13.95 4.04 -10.95
C ASP A 54 12.91 4.92 -10.25
N SER A 55 13.39 5.68 -9.27
CA SER A 55 12.60 6.65 -8.52
C SER A 55 13.45 7.88 -8.23
N ILE A 56 12.82 9.04 -8.14
CA ILE A 56 13.48 10.29 -7.78
C ILE A 56 13.08 10.66 -6.35
N THR A 57 14.06 10.95 -5.50
CA THR A 57 13.80 11.43 -4.14
C THR A 57 13.65 12.95 -4.14
N ILE A 58 12.53 13.44 -3.61
CA ILE A 58 12.27 14.87 -3.33
C ILE A 58 12.02 15.05 -1.83
N GLU A 59 11.95 16.27 -1.28
CA GLU A 59 11.74 16.44 0.17
C GLU A 59 10.27 16.35 0.56
N THR A 60 9.40 17.06 -0.16
CA THR A 60 7.97 17.14 0.14
C THR A 60 7.13 17.24 -1.13
N ILE A 61 5.81 17.19 -0.97
CA ILE A 61 4.84 17.52 -2.04
C ILE A 61 5.14 18.86 -2.73
N GLN A 62 5.75 19.84 -2.04
CA GLN A 62 6.02 21.17 -2.60
C GLN A 62 7.14 21.19 -3.64
N ASP A 63 7.95 20.14 -3.69
CA ASP A 63 9.13 20.03 -4.53
C ASP A 63 8.87 19.27 -5.83
N ILE A 64 7.61 18.88 -6.08
CA ILE A 64 7.21 18.20 -7.32
C ILE A 64 7.59 19.05 -8.55
N ASP A 65 7.46 20.38 -8.47
CA ASP A 65 7.81 21.32 -9.55
C ASP A 65 9.32 21.57 -9.71
N ALA A 66 10.16 21.01 -8.83
CA ALA A 66 11.61 20.94 -9.08
C ALA A 66 11.95 19.88 -10.12
N ILE A 67 11.06 18.91 -10.35
CA ILE A 67 11.25 17.78 -11.28
C ILE A 67 10.26 17.87 -12.45
N ALA A 68 8.96 17.97 -12.16
CA ALA A 68 7.91 18.10 -13.15
C ALA A 68 7.84 19.52 -13.70
N GLN A 69 7.75 19.64 -15.02
CA GLN A 69 7.71 20.93 -15.72
C GLN A 69 6.34 21.18 -16.35
N MET A 70 6.13 22.41 -16.84
CA MET A 70 4.90 22.81 -17.54
C MET A 70 4.55 21.81 -18.64
N GLY A 71 3.28 21.38 -18.68
CA GLY A 71 2.79 20.38 -19.63
C GLY A 71 3.07 18.91 -19.24
N ASN A 72 3.77 18.65 -18.13
CA ASN A 72 3.75 17.31 -17.51
C ASN A 72 2.45 17.11 -16.74
N SER A 73 2.15 15.87 -16.37
CA SER A 73 1.03 15.54 -15.49
C SER A 73 1.55 14.90 -14.20
N VAL A 74 0.77 14.99 -13.12
CA VAL A 74 1.17 14.45 -11.81
C VAL A 74 0.02 13.71 -11.13
N ILE A 75 0.35 12.60 -10.46
CA ILE A 75 -0.51 11.91 -9.49
C ILE A 75 0.10 12.15 -8.11
N ILE A 76 -0.70 12.64 -7.18
CA ILE A 76 -0.27 12.97 -5.82
C ILE A 76 -0.96 12.01 -4.86
N ASP A 77 -0.18 11.20 -4.18
CA ASP A 77 -0.62 10.33 -3.08
C ASP A 77 0.09 10.76 -1.80
N SER A 78 -0.44 11.81 -1.18
CA SER A 78 0.15 12.38 0.02
C SER A 78 -0.91 13.01 0.93
N PRO A 79 -0.82 12.80 2.25
CA PRO A 79 -1.58 13.53 3.26
C PRO A 79 -0.90 14.85 3.69
N GLU A 80 0.25 15.22 3.10
CA GLU A 80 0.96 16.44 3.43
C GLU A 80 0.15 17.70 3.11
N ASP A 81 0.37 18.77 3.89
CA ASP A 81 -0.11 20.10 3.52
C ASP A 81 0.67 20.58 2.30
N ASP A 82 -0.03 20.80 1.18
CA ASP A 82 0.57 21.31 -0.04
C ASP A 82 0.97 22.78 0.06
N HIS A 83 0.59 23.48 1.14
CA HIS A 83 0.88 24.89 1.39
C HIS A 83 0.48 25.81 0.21
N GLY A 84 -0.60 25.46 -0.48
CA GLY A 84 -1.12 26.19 -1.64
C GLY A 84 -0.47 25.80 -2.98
N ARG A 85 0.49 24.87 -3.00
CA ARG A 85 1.15 24.41 -4.23
C ARG A 85 0.19 23.69 -5.17
N LEU A 86 -0.89 23.09 -4.66
CA LEU A 86 -1.83 22.40 -5.53
C LEU A 86 -2.47 23.36 -6.55
N GLU A 87 -2.77 24.61 -6.18
CA GLU A 87 -3.29 25.61 -7.12
C GLU A 87 -2.31 25.87 -8.26
N LYS A 88 -1.03 26.03 -7.91
CA LYS A 88 0.05 26.21 -8.89
C LYS A 88 0.14 25.01 -9.83
N TYR A 89 0.14 23.80 -9.29
CA TYR A 89 0.22 22.57 -10.08
C TYR A 89 -0.96 22.45 -11.04
N CYS A 90 -2.17 22.74 -10.59
CA CYS A 90 -3.37 22.74 -11.43
C CYS A 90 -3.33 23.78 -12.55
N ASN A 91 -2.59 24.89 -12.37
CA ASN A 91 -2.42 25.93 -13.40
C ASN A 91 -1.30 25.63 -14.41
N GLU A 92 -0.25 24.90 -14.00
CA GLU A 92 0.97 24.70 -14.81
C GLU A 92 1.05 23.32 -15.47
N PHE A 93 0.51 22.29 -14.82
CA PHE A 93 0.56 20.92 -15.32
C PHE A 93 -0.64 20.61 -16.23
N HIS A 94 -0.43 19.71 -17.18
CA HIS A 94 -1.46 19.27 -18.12
C HIS A 94 -2.64 18.60 -17.41
N ALA A 95 -2.34 17.75 -16.43
CA ALA A 95 -3.34 17.13 -15.58
C ALA A 95 -2.77 16.89 -14.18
N VAL A 96 -3.60 17.12 -13.16
CA VAL A 96 -3.29 16.85 -11.76
C VAL A 96 -4.30 15.86 -11.23
N PHE A 97 -3.82 14.76 -10.67
CA PHE A 97 -4.60 13.76 -9.99
C PHE A 97 -4.20 13.73 -8.52
N VAL A 98 -5.16 13.60 -7.61
CA VAL A 98 -4.91 13.50 -6.17
C VAL A 98 -5.66 12.30 -5.62
N TRP A 99 -4.95 11.41 -4.92
CA TRP A 99 -5.60 10.32 -4.21
C TRP A 99 -6.37 10.84 -3.01
N ARG A 100 -7.62 10.41 -2.88
CA ARG A 100 -8.42 10.64 -1.69
C ARG A 100 -7.70 10.10 -0.45
N GLN A 101 -7.49 10.96 0.54
CA GLN A 101 -6.92 10.62 1.85
C GLN A 101 -8.03 10.52 2.92
N SER A 102 -9.15 11.24 2.74
CA SER A 102 -10.31 11.14 3.63
C SER A 102 -11.66 11.25 2.90
N ALA A 103 -12.73 10.86 3.59
CA ALA A 103 -14.11 10.96 3.09
C ALA A 103 -14.56 12.41 2.86
N GLU A 104 -13.89 13.38 3.47
CA GLU A 104 -14.15 14.82 3.38
C GLU A 104 -13.44 15.47 2.19
N ASP A 105 -12.44 14.81 1.60
CA ASP A 105 -11.69 15.39 0.49
C ASP A 105 -12.60 15.71 -0.71
N ARG A 106 -12.46 16.93 -1.22
CA ARG A 106 -13.18 17.45 -2.38
C ARG A 106 -12.17 18.05 -3.34
N VAL A 107 -12.57 18.15 -4.60
CA VAL A 107 -11.86 18.97 -5.59
C VAL A 107 -11.82 20.42 -5.09
N ARG A 108 -10.62 20.99 -5.03
CA ARG A 108 -10.32 22.37 -4.63
C ARG A 108 -10.10 23.28 -5.85
N PHE A 109 -9.46 22.77 -6.90
CA PHE A 109 -9.15 23.50 -8.12
C PHE A 109 -9.65 22.72 -9.36
N SER A 110 -8.75 22.33 -10.25
CA SER A 110 -9.04 21.53 -11.46
C SER A 110 -8.48 20.11 -11.39
N GLU A 111 -8.00 19.67 -10.22
CA GLU A 111 -7.52 18.31 -10.03
C GLU A 111 -8.65 17.27 -10.14
N THR A 112 -8.28 16.06 -10.53
CA THR A 112 -9.16 14.89 -10.48
C THR A 112 -8.86 14.08 -9.23
N ILE A 113 -9.87 13.84 -8.40
CA ILE A 113 -9.72 12.95 -7.24
C ILE A 113 -9.77 11.50 -7.71
N LEU A 114 -8.70 10.74 -7.41
CA LEU A 114 -8.64 9.29 -7.56
C LEU A 114 -9.10 8.63 -6.27
N ASP A 115 -9.81 7.53 -6.42
CA ASP A 115 -10.37 6.75 -5.32
C ASP A 115 -10.42 5.27 -5.71
N GLY A 116 -10.39 4.39 -4.72
CA GLY A 116 -10.41 2.95 -4.95
C GLY A 116 -9.13 2.21 -4.57
N VAL A 117 -9.12 0.92 -4.93
CA VAL A 117 -7.99 0.02 -4.71
C VAL A 117 -7.25 -0.20 -6.02
N ALA A 118 -5.92 -0.12 -5.99
CA ALA A 118 -5.06 -0.55 -7.09
C ALA A 118 -4.07 -1.62 -6.57
N VAL A 119 -4.28 -2.86 -7.01
CA VAL A 119 -3.41 -4.01 -6.72
C VAL A 119 -2.85 -4.56 -8.03
N ASP A 120 -1.55 -4.89 -8.04
CA ASP A 120 -0.87 -5.46 -9.22
C ASP A 120 -1.49 -6.82 -9.61
N LYS A 121 -1.64 -7.04 -10.92
CA LYS A 121 -2.18 -8.27 -11.52
C LYS A 121 -1.43 -9.54 -11.10
N VAL A 122 -0.15 -9.43 -10.71
CA VAL A 122 0.64 -10.57 -10.19
C VAL A 122 -0.05 -11.27 -9.01
N TYR A 123 -0.76 -10.52 -8.16
CA TYR A 123 -1.48 -11.11 -7.03
C TYR A 123 -2.73 -11.88 -7.50
N GLU A 124 -3.43 -11.41 -8.53
CA GLU A 124 -4.56 -12.18 -9.08
C GLU A 124 -4.08 -13.46 -9.79
N GLU A 125 -2.95 -13.40 -10.49
CA GLU A 125 -2.33 -14.60 -11.07
C GLU A 125 -2.02 -15.64 -9.97
N ALA A 126 -1.50 -15.19 -8.83
CA ALA A 126 -1.23 -16.04 -7.67
C ALA A 126 -2.49 -16.68 -7.05
N SER A 127 -3.69 -16.14 -7.28
CA SER A 127 -4.93 -16.74 -6.76
C SER A 127 -5.20 -18.16 -7.29
N ASN A 128 -4.60 -18.51 -8.44
CA ASN A 128 -4.75 -19.81 -9.07
C ASN A 128 -3.71 -20.84 -8.61
N THR A 129 -2.83 -20.49 -7.67
CA THR A 129 -1.78 -21.38 -7.16
C THR A 129 -2.19 -22.02 -5.84
N GLU A 130 -1.65 -23.22 -5.56
CA GLU A 130 -1.80 -23.86 -4.25
C GLU A 130 -1.20 -22.98 -3.15
N LYS A 131 -1.92 -22.85 -2.04
CA LYS A 131 -1.48 -22.06 -0.88
C LYS A 131 -0.74 -22.91 0.12
N VAL A 132 0.32 -22.35 0.69
CA VAL A 132 1.04 -22.96 1.81
C VAL A 132 0.21 -22.78 3.07
N GLU A 133 -0.05 -23.88 3.78
CA GLU A 133 -0.72 -23.90 5.07
C GLU A 133 0.15 -23.23 6.14
N ARG A 134 0.10 -21.89 6.18
CA ARG A 134 0.78 -21.04 7.15
C ARG A 134 -0.11 -19.86 7.57
N LYS A 135 0.18 -19.30 8.75
CA LYS A 135 -0.48 -18.12 9.30
C LYS A 135 0.54 -16.99 9.39
N LEU A 136 0.60 -16.19 8.34
CA LEU A 136 1.50 -15.06 8.26
C LEU A 136 0.87 -13.84 8.93
N PHE A 137 1.63 -13.14 9.74
CA PHE A 137 1.28 -11.84 10.27
C PHE A 137 2.21 -10.76 9.69
N PHE A 138 1.63 -9.68 9.19
CA PHE A 138 2.35 -8.50 8.71
C PHE A 138 1.76 -7.25 9.32
N LEU A 139 2.48 -6.54 10.20
CA LEU A 139 1.94 -5.31 10.79
C LEU A 139 1.77 -4.22 9.72
N ASN A 140 2.90 -3.79 9.18
CA ASN A 140 3.10 -2.78 8.14
C ASN A 140 4.61 -2.76 7.84
N ASP A 141 5.05 -1.94 6.89
CA ASP A 141 6.48 -1.77 6.59
C ASP A 141 7.27 -1.12 7.75
N ALA A 142 6.59 -0.57 8.76
CA ALA A 142 7.20 0.06 9.92
C ALA A 142 6.51 -0.31 11.24
N ASP A 143 7.29 -0.46 12.31
CA ASP A 143 6.81 -0.53 13.69
C ASP A 143 7.52 0.48 14.59
N TYR A 144 7.39 1.77 14.27
CA TYR A 144 8.10 2.84 14.97
C TYR A 144 7.76 2.90 16.47
N ASP A 145 6.48 2.69 16.81
CA ASP A 145 5.97 2.77 18.18
C ASP A 145 6.05 1.43 18.93
N LYS A 146 6.70 0.42 18.34
CA LYS A 146 6.88 -0.93 18.91
C LYS A 146 5.55 -1.58 19.31
N ILE A 147 4.54 -1.42 18.47
CA ILE A 147 3.18 -1.93 18.64
C ILE A 147 3.22 -3.44 18.90
N LEU A 148 4.10 -4.18 18.22
CA LEU A 148 4.21 -5.63 18.41
C LEU A 148 4.66 -6.02 19.82
N LEU A 149 5.64 -5.30 20.37
CA LEU A 149 6.06 -5.55 21.76
C LEU A 149 5.00 -5.10 22.76
N ASN A 150 4.36 -3.97 22.52
CA ASN A 150 3.32 -3.43 23.40
C ASN A 150 2.08 -4.33 23.46
N HIS A 151 1.86 -5.17 22.44
CA HIS A 151 0.75 -6.11 22.34
C HIS A 151 1.21 -7.56 22.23
N ALA A 152 2.39 -7.89 22.76
CA ALA A 152 3.00 -9.22 22.62
C ALA A 152 2.05 -10.38 22.97
N SER A 153 1.22 -10.20 24.00
CA SER A 153 0.25 -11.19 24.46
C SER A 153 -0.81 -11.59 23.41
N LEU A 154 -1.06 -10.75 22.40
CA LEU A 154 -1.98 -11.08 21.30
C LEU A 154 -1.37 -12.15 20.37
N PHE A 155 -0.05 -12.23 20.30
CA PHE A 155 0.67 -13.04 19.31
C PHE A 155 1.35 -14.29 19.91
N THR A 156 1.76 -14.21 21.18
CA THR A 156 2.42 -15.32 21.88
C THR A 156 1.58 -16.60 21.83
N ASP A 157 2.22 -17.72 21.51
CA ASP A 157 1.63 -19.06 21.43
C ASP A 157 0.50 -19.22 20.38
N LYS A 158 0.36 -18.28 19.43
CA LYS A 158 -0.68 -18.36 18.37
C LYS A 158 -0.23 -19.09 17.10
N GLY A 159 1.04 -19.48 17.02
CA GLY A 159 1.61 -20.15 15.85
C GLY A 159 1.67 -19.24 14.62
N LEU A 160 1.89 -17.94 14.83
CA LEU A 160 2.05 -16.95 13.77
C LEU A 160 3.52 -16.84 13.34
N GLU A 161 3.72 -16.70 12.04
CA GLU A 161 4.99 -16.29 11.45
C GLU A 161 4.93 -14.77 11.24
N LEU A 162 5.99 -14.03 11.56
CA LEU A 162 6.04 -12.58 11.36
C LEU A 162 6.83 -12.24 10.11
N LEU A 163 6.22 -11.48 9.20
CA LEU A 163 6.94 -10.80 8.12
C LEU A 163 7.37 -9.41 8.60
N LEU A 164 8.67 -9.15 8.55
CA LEU A 164 9.26 -7.88 8.93
C LEU A 164 9.08 -6.84 7.82
N GLY A 165 8.84 -5.60 8.22
CA GLY A 165 8.74 -4.47 7.31
C GLY A 165 10.09 -3.82 7.02
N HIS A 166 10.21 -3.17 5.86
CA HIS A 166 11.45 -2.52 5.41
C HIS A 166 12.03 -1.46 6.37
N TYR A 167 11.26 -0.92 7.32
CA TYR A 167 11.67 0.14 8.25
C TYR A 167 11.90 -0.31 9.69
N PHE A 168 11.99 -1.62 9.94
CA PHE A 168 12.23 -2.12 11.30
C PHE A 168 13.64 -1.71 11.80
N PHE A 169 13.77 -1.53 13.11
CA PHE A 169 15.04 -1.13 13.72
C PHE A 169 15.99 -2.32 13.83
N VAL A 170 17.28 -2.07 13.61
CA VAL A 170 18.32 -3.09 13.81
C VAL A 170 18.31 -3.60 15.26
N LYS A 171 18.33 -4.93 15.44
CA LYS A 171 18.19 -5.67 16.72
C LYS A 171 16.78 -5.70 17.29
N TYR A 172 15.79 -5.17 16.58
CA TYR A 172 14.40 -5.33 16.99
C TYR A 172 13.93 -6.77 16.82
N GLU A 173 14.55 -7.50 15.89
CA GLU A 173 14.31 -8.90 15.58
C GLU A 173 14.57 -9.81 16.78
N ASP A 174 15.58 -9.51 17.60
CA ASP A 174 15.92 -10.28 18.81
C ASP A 174 14.80 -10.27 19.86
N ASP A 175 14.09 -9.14 19.98
CA ASP A 175 12.95 -9.03 20.89
C ASP A 175 11.69 -9.68 20.29
N LEU A 176 11.50 -9.56 18.97
CA LEU A 176 10.38 -10.16 18.24
C LEU A 176 10.47 -11.70 18.17
N ALA A 177 11.69 -12.25 18.10
CA ALA A 177 11.94 -13.69 18.11
C ALA A 177 11.52 -14.38 19.42
N ARG A 178 11.21 -13.60 20.47
CA ARG A 178 10.62 -14.11 21.73
C ARG A 178 9.10 -14.26 21.65
N ILE A 179 8.47 -13.68 20.64
CA ILE A 179 7.02 -13.61 20.45
C ILE A 179 6.60 -14.53 19.29
N PHE A 180 7.34 -14.50 18.19
CA PHE A 180 7.05 -15.24 16.96
C PHE A 180 8.07 -16.37 16.76
N ASN A 181 7.58 -17.50 16.24
CA ASN A 181 8.43 -18.69 16.03
C ASN A 181 9.32 -18.58 14.80
N ILE A 182 8.83 -17.85 13.79
CA ILE A 182 9.50 -17.65 12.50
C ILE A 182 9.42 -16.16 12.19
N LEU A 183 10.57 -15.59 11.82
CA LEU A 183 10.70 -14.23 11.31
C LEU A 183 11.13 -14.33 9.85
N HIS A 184 10.40 -13.64 8.98
CA HIS A 184 10.71 -13.48 7.57
C HIS A 184 11.19 -12.07 7.29
N GLU A 185 12.11 -11.94 6.34
CA GLU A 185 12.70 -10.66 5.96
C GLU A 185 11.81 -9.92 4.95
N SER A 186 12.00 -8.61 4.85
CA SER A 186 11.16 -7.74 4.02
C SER A 186 11.17 -8.11 2.53
N GLU A 187 12.29 -8.62 2.04
CA GLU A 187 12.52 -9.04 0.66
C GLU A 187 11.67 -10.26 0.27
N GLU A 188 11.14 -11.01 1.25
CA GLU A 188 10.26 -12.15 1.04
C GLU A 188 8.78 -11.73 0.88
N TYR A 189 8.48 -10.42 0.99
CA TYR A 189 7.11 -9.89 1.02
C TYR A 189 6.26 -10.42 -0.13
N MET A 190 6.68 -10.22 -1.39
CA MET A 190 5.85 -10.61 -2.52
C MET A 190 5.58 -12.12 -2.55
N GLU A 191 6.58 -12.95 -2.26
CA GLU A 191 6.43 -14.40 -2.22
C GLU A 191 5.46 -14.84 -1.13
N LEU A 192 5.62 -14.29 0.08
CA LEU A 192 4.82 -14.67 1.23
C LEU A 192 3.38 -14.20 1.12
N ILE A 193 3.13 -12.99 0.61
CA ILE A 193 1.76 -12.50 0.37
C ILE A 193 1.05 -13.33 -0.70
N GLN A 194 1.75 -13.74 -1.76
CA GLN A 194 1.18 -14.57 -2.83
C GLN A 194 0.93 -16.02 -2.40
N SER A 195 1.77 -16.59 -1.54
CA SER A 195 1.76 -18.04 -1.26
C SER A 195 1.03 -18.45 0.02
N SER A 196 0.85 -17.54 0.98
CA SER A 196 0.28 -17.88 2.29
C SER A 196 -1.21 -18.16 2.23
N GLN A 197 -1.67 -19.21 2.92
CA GLN A 197 -3.10 -19.53 3.02
C GLN A 197 -3.86 -18.55 3.93
N THR A 198 -3.23 -18.10 5.02
CA THR A 198 -3.84 -17.13 5.94
C THR A 198 -2.88 -15.98 6.19
N ILE A 199 -3.39 -14.75 6.01
CA ILE A 199 -2.66 -13.52 6.26
C ILE A 199 -3.46 -12.67 7.24
N ILE A 200 -2.80 -12.26 8.32
CA ILE A 200 -3.32 -11.29 9.28
C ILE A 200 -2.49 -10.02 9.12
N THR A 201 -3.12 -8.89 8.90
CA THR A 201 -2.39 -7.65 8.62
C THR A 201 -3.04 -6.41 9.22
N SER A 202 -2.24 -5.38 9.49
CA SER A 202 -2.74 -4.04 9.82
C SER A 202 -2.45 -3.01 8.71
N SER A 203 -1.88 -3.44 7.58
CA SER A 203 -1.67 -2.63 6.37
C SER A 203 -2.86 -2.78 5.42
N LEU A 204 -3.43 -1.64 5.02
CA LEU A 204 -4.62 -1.59 4.17
C LEU A 204 -4.30 -2.16 2.79
N GLN A 205 -3.20 -1.72 2.19
CA GLN A 205 -2.79 -2.20 0.87
C GLN A 205 -2.47 -3.70 0.89
N THR A 206 -1.75 -4.18 1.92
CA THR A 206 -1.41 -5.61 2.05
C THR A 206 -2.67 -6.47 2.18
N ALA A 207 -3.72 -5.99 2.86
CA ALA A 207 -4.96 -6.74 3.02
C ALA A 207 -5.63 -7.02 1.65
N PHE A 208 -5.63 -6.01 0.76
CA PHE A 208 -6.15 -6.17 -0.60
C PHE A 208 -5.23 -7.03 -1.47
N GLU A 209 -3.91 -6.90 -1.37
CA GLU A 209 -2.94 -7.74 -2.09
C GLU A 209 -3.06 -9.23 -1.71
N ALA A 210 -3.14 -9.50 -0.41
CA ALA A 210 -3.37 -10.83 0.14
C ALA A 210 -4.72 -11.41 -0.33
N LYS A 211 -5.77 -10.59 -0.33
CA LYS A 211 -7.10 -11.06 -0.74
C LYS A 211 -7.16 -11.32 -2.24
N MET A 212 -6.54 -10.46 -3.05
CA MET A 212 -6.40 -10.67 -4.49
C MET A 212 -5.59 -11.93 -4.80
N SER A 213 -4.62 -12.26 -3.93
CA SER A 213 -3.89 -13.52 -3.96
C SER A 213 -4.71 -14.73 -3.56
N GLY A 214 -5.96 -14.58 -3.10
CA GLY A 214 -6.78 -15.71 -2.67
C GLY A 214 -6.43 -16.26 -1.28
N ALA A 215 -5.76 -15.48 -0.44
CA ALA A 215 -5.56 -15.83 0.97
C ALA A 215 -6.84 -15.58 1.80
N ASN A 216 -6.96 -16.26 2.94
CA ASN A 216 -7.88 -15.87 3.99
C ASN A 216 -7.28 -14.67 4.73
N VAL A 217 -7.92 -13.51 4.60
CA VAL A 217 -7.38 -12.25 5.11
C VAL A 217 -8.16 -11.77 6.32
N TYR A 218 -7.43 -11.45 7.38
CA TYR A 218 -7.95 -10.81 8.58
C TYR A 218 -7.23 -9.48 8.79
N PHE A 219 -7.98 -8.39 8.88
CA PHE A 219 -7.43 -7.08 9.18
C PHE A 219 -7.49 -6.82 10.68
N LEU A 220 -6.35 -6.67 11.33
CA LEU A 220 -6.26 -6.34 12.74
C LEU A 220 -6.06 -4.83 12.89
N ASN A 221 -7.01 -4.12 13.50
CA ASN A 221 -6.95 -2.64 13.55
C ASN A 221 -5.99 -2.09 14.62
N LEU A 222 -4.72 -2.52 14.62
CA LEU A 222 -3.72 -2.02 15.57
C LEU A 222 -3.26 -0.59 15.26
N LEU A 223 -3.29 -0.19 13.98
CA LEU A 223 -2.87 1.13 13.53
C LEU A 223 -3.96 2.20 13.64
N LYS A 224 -5.18 1.82 14.05
CA LYS A 224 -6.32 2.72 14.25
C LYS A 224 -6.63 3.54 13.00
N ILE A 225 -6.80 2.85 11.89
CA ILE A 225 -7.23 3.48 10.63
C ILE A 225 -8.68 3.99 10.74
N ASP A 226 -9.07 4.88 9.83
CA ASP A 226 -10.37 5.54 9.90
C ASP A 226 -11.55 4.59 9.64
N GLU A 227 -12.72 4.96 10.15
CA GLU A 227 -13.94 4.14 10.05
C GLU A 227 -14.39 3.91 8.60
N THR A 228 -14.10 4.83 7.69
CA THR A 228 -14.46 4.67 6.27
C THR A 228 -13.61 3.57 5.64
N GLN A 229 -12.31 3.54 5.94
CA GLN A 229 -11.43 2.46 5.48
C GLN A 229 -11.80 1.10 6.10
N LEU A 230 -12.17 1.05 7.38
CA LEU A 230 -12.66 -0.19 8.01
C LEU A 230 -13.91 -0.73 7.32
N ARG A 231 -14.92 0.13 7.12
CA ARG A 231 -16.14 -0.25 6.40
C ARG A 231 -15.84 -0.69 4.97
N TYR A 232 -14.83 -0.08 4.34
CA TYR A 232 -14.42 -0.44 2.99
C TYR A 232 -13.76 -1.83 2.95
N LEU A 233 -12.96 -2.20 3.94
CA LEU A 233 -12.45 -3.56 4.10
C LEU A 233 -13.59 -4.58 4.24
N GLU A 234 -14.53 -4.32 5.15
CA GLU A 234 -15.68 -5.19 5.41
C GLU A 234 -16.58 -5.34 4.17
N PHE A 235 -16.83 -4.24 3.45
CA PHE A 235 -17.61 -4.25 2.20
C PHE A 235 -16.98 -5.16 1.14
N ASN A 236 -15.65 -5.21 1.11
CA ASN A 236 -14.89 -6.09 0.22
C ASN A 236 -14.59 -7.47 0.85
N GLY A 237 -15.31 -7.84 1.92
CA GLY A 237 -15.27 -9.15 2.57
C GLY A 237 -13.94 -9.47 3.26
N ILE A 238 -13.21 -8.45 3.73
CA ILE A 238 -12.05 -8.63 4.61
C ILE A 238 -12.56 -8.48 6.05
N ASP A 239 -12.33 -9.51 6.87
CA ASP A 239 -12.79 -9.51 8.26
C ASP A 239 -11.95 -8.54 9.08
N VAL A 240 -12.61 -7.53 9.67
CA VAL A 240 -11.96 -6.54 10.55
C VAL A 240 -12.08 -7.01 11.99
N LEU A 241 -10.94 -7.16 12.65
CA LEU A 241 -10.82 -7.70 14.00
C LEU A 241 -10.20 -6.69 14.95
N GLN A 242 -10.58 -6.80 16.23
CA GLN A 242 -9.92 -6.09 17.32
C GLN A 242 -8.86 -6.95 17.98
N THR A 243 -9.03 -8.28 18.00
CA THR A 243 -8.06 -9.20 18.58
C THR A 243 -7.91 -10.48 17.75
N ILE A 244 -6.78 -11.19 17.92
CA ILE A 244 -6.48 -12.45 17.22
C ILE A 244 -7.39 -13.58 17.71
N GLU A 245 -7.93 -13.49 18.93
CA GLU A 245 -8.90 -14.45 19.48
C GLU A 245 -10.23 -14.47 18.71
N GLU A 246 -10.55 -13.42 17.97
CA GLU A 246 -11.78 -13.32 17.17
C GLU A 246 -11.68 -14.11 15.85
N ILE A 247 -10.49 -14.59 15.48
CA ILE A 247 -10.28 -15.32 14.22
C ILE A 247 -10.96 -16.69 14.27
N ASP A 248 -12.03 -16.83 13.51
CA ASP A 248 -12.53 -18.12 13.04
C ASP A 248 -11.85 -18.40 11.69
N PHE A 249 -10.87 -19.32 11.66
CA PHE A 249 -10.06 -19.67 10.47
C PHE A 249 -10.86 -20.37 9.36
N LYS A 250 -12.09 -19.94 9.09
CA LYS A 250 -12.93 -20.40 7.99
C LYS A 250 -12.48 -19.79 6.68
N GLN A 251 -12.66 -20.55 5.60
CA GLN A 251 -12.42 -20.06 4.26
C GLN A 251 -13.47 -19.01 3.89
N ASN A 252 -12.99 -17.81 3.56
CA ASN A 252 -13.80 -16.79 2.93
C ASN A 252 -13.75 -16.96 1.41
N GLY A 253 -14.85 -16.63 0.74
CA GLY A 253 -14.88 -16.62 -0.72
C GLY A 253 -13.90 -15.59 -1.30
N ILE A 254 -13.27 -15.94 -2.42
CA ILE A 254 -12.41 -15.02 -3.16
C ILE A 254 -13.31 -14.15 -4.04
N ASP A 255 -13.36 -12.85 -3.74
CA ASP A 255 -13.96 -11.82 -4.58
C ASP A 255 -12.88 -10.78 -4.87
N THR A 256 -12.51 -10.62 -6.15
CA THR A 256 -11.50 -9.68 -6.63
C THR A 256 -12.11 -8.45 -7.30
N SER A 257 -13.45 -8.34 -7.34
CA SER A 257 -14.16 -7.21 -7.99
C SER A 257 -13.90 -5.85 -7.35
N PHE A 258 -13.26 -5.84 -6.18
CA PHE A 258 -12.79 -4.65 -5.48
C PHE A 258 -11.62 -3.95 -6.18
N ASN A 259 -10.82 -4.66 -6.99
CA ASN A 259 -9.66 -4.06 -7.64
C ASN A 259 -10.14 -3.13 -8.77
N GLN A 260 -9.80 -1.85 -8.64
CA GLN A 260 -10.25 -0.79 -9.54
C GLN A 260 -9.13 -0.27 -10.43
N LEU A 261 -7.96 -0.94 -10.44
CA LEU A 261 -6.78 -0.56 -11.22
C LEU A 261 -7.12 -0.17 -12.66
N GLU A 262 -7.82 -1.03 -13.41
CA GLU A 262 -8.13 -0.75 -14.82
C GLU A 262 -9.04 0.47 -14.98
N LYS A 263 -10.03 0.62 -14.11
CA LYS A 263 -10.92 1.80 -14.11
C LYS A 263 -10.13 3.08 -13.84
N ILE A 264 -9.27 3.07 -12.81
CA ILE A 264 -8.43 4.21 -12.44
C ILE A 264 -7.51 4.59 -13.61
N VAL A 265 -6.91 3.60 -14.29
CA VAL A 265 -6.09 3.82 -15.47
C VAL A 265 -6.91 4.44 -16.60
N GLN A 266 -8.12 3.95 -16.88
CA GLN A 266 -8.98 4.56 -17.92
C GLN A 266 -9.36 6.01 -17.59
N ASP A 267 -9.67 6.30 -16.32
CA ASP A 267 -9.99 7.66 -15.87
C ASP A 267 -8.78 8.60 -16.06
N ILE A 268 -7.56 8.11 -15.80
CA ILE A 268 -6.31 8.85 -16.05
C ILE A 268 -6.10 9.05 -17.56
N LEU A 269 -6.18 7.99 -18.36
CA LEU A 269 -5.97 8.06 -19.81
C LEU A 269 -6.96 9.02 -20.49
N GLN A 270 -8.22 9.04 -20.05
CA GLN A 270 -9.22 9.97 -20.57
C GLN A 270 -8.85 11.44 -20.33
N LYS A 271 -8.15 11.73 -19.23
CA LYS A 271 -7.70 13.08 -18.86
C LYS A 271 -6.37 13.47 -19.48
N LEU A 272 -5.54 12.50 -19.85
CA LEU A 272 -4.25 12.75 -20.50
C LEU A 272 -4.41 13.03 -22.00
N ASN A 273 -5.42 12.45 -22.65
CA ASN A 273 -5.77 12.68 -24.06
C ASN A 273 -6.50 14.00 -24.29
#